data_AF-A0A661FT33-F1
#
_entry.id   AF-A0A661FT33-F1
#
_cell.length_a   1.000
_cell.length_b   1.000
_cell.length_c   1.000
_cell.angle_alpha   90.00
_cell.angle_beta   90.00
_cell.angle_gamma   90.00
#
_symmetry.space_group_name_H-M   'P 1'
#
loop_
_entity.id
_entity.type
_entity.pdbx_description
1 polymer ?
#
loop_
_entity_poly.entity_id
_entity_poly.type
_entity_poly.pdbx_seq_one_letter_code
_entity_poly.pdbx_strand_id
1 'polypeptide(L)'
;MALLNIVFDLGGVVFNWHPDKLIRHVFDSPETQNLVKTEILGHPDWLELDRGTLPFRDAVVRGAERTGLPNADIERLLNEVPRSLTPIHETIDL
;
A
#
# COMPACT_ATOMS: atom_id res chain seq x y z
N MET A 1 -7.69 22.63 33.74
CA MET A 1 -6.86 22.52 32.52
C MET A 1 -7.72 21.88 31.44
N ALA A 2 -7.75 22.44 30.23
CA ALA A 2 -8.41 21.79 29.11
C ALA A 2 -7.55 20.61 28.63
N LEU A 3 -8.18 19.48 28.30
CA LEU A 3 -7.51 18.33 27.74
C LEU A 3 -7.24 18.61 26.24
N LEU A 4 -5.98 18.48 25.80
CA LEU A 4 -5.64 18.52 24.37
C LEU A 4 -5.72 17.11 23.82
N ASN A 5 -6.57 16.90 22.81
CA ASN A 5 -6.62 15.66 22.05
C ASN A 5 -5.91 15.89 20.71
N ILE A 6 -4.95 15.04 20.38
CA ILE A 6 -4.25 15.04 19.10
C ILE A 6 -4.68 13.78 18.34
N VAL A 7 -5.03 13.93 17.06
CA VAL A 7 -5.39 12.83 16.17
C VAL A 7 -4.35 12.80 15.06
N PHE A 8 -3.72 11.63 14.86
CA PHE A 8 -2.74 11.40 13.81
C PHE A 8 -3.36 10.57 12.69
N ASP A 9 -3.09 10.97 11.45
CA ASP A 9 -3.15 10.04 10.32
C ASP A 9 -2.00 9.03 10.42
N LEU A 10 -2.07 7.92 9.70
CA LEU A 10 -1.01 6.91 9.72
C LEU A 10 0.02 7.14 8.61
N GLY A 11 -0.43 7.19 7.34
CA GLY A 11 0.44 7.18 6.17
C GLY A 11 1.16 8.52 5.95
N GLY A 12 2.49 8.52 6.01
CA GLY A 12 3.30 9.73 5.90
C GLY A 12 3.30 10.61 7.16
N VAL A 13 2.68 10.15 8.25
CA VAL A 13 2.63 10.84 9.54
C VAL A 13 3.23 9.95 10.63
N VAL A 14 2.57 8.85 11.02
CA VAL A 14 3.13 7.89 12.01
C VAL A 14 4.07 6.90 11.33
N PHE A 15 3.73 6.46 10.12
CA PHE A 15 4.51 5.51 9.33
C PHE A 15 4.96 6.13 8.02
N ASN A 16 6.15 5.75 7.58
CA ASN A 16 6.64 6.07 6.25
C ASN A 16 5.74 5.40 5.20
N TRP A 17 5.30 6.18 4.22
CA TRP A 17 4.56 5.69 3.06
C TRP A 17 5.28 6.10 1.78
N HIS A 18 5.93 5.12 1.13
CA HIS A 18 6.73 5.35 -0.08
C HIS A 18 6.39 4.29 -1.15
N PRO A 19 5.22 4.38 -1.80
CA PRO A 19 4.74 3.35 -2.72
C PRO A 19 5.71 3.09 -3.88
N ASP A 20 6.41 4.12 -4.37
CA ASP A 20 7.42 3.95 -5.42
C ASP A 20 8.64 3.14 -4.97
N LYS A 21 9.08 3.30 -3.71
CA LYS A 21 10.20 2.52 -3.17
C LYS A 21 9.78 1.06 -2.95
N LEU A 22 8.58 0.86 -2.43
CA LEU A 22 7.95 -0.46 -2.26
C LEU A 22 7.86 -1.19 -3.61
N ILE A 23 7.28 -0.56 -4.62
CA ILE A 23 7.09 -1.17 -5.95
C ILE A 23 8.44 -1.54 -6.58
N ARG A 24 9.46 -0.68 -6.48
CA ARG A 24 10.83 -0.95 -6.94
C ARG A 24 11.53 -2.08 -6.18
N HIS A 25 11.09 -2.38 -4.95
CA HIS A 25 11.60 -3.54 -4.20
C HIS A 25 10.98 -4.86 -4.68
N VAL A 26 9.77 -4.81 -5.24
CA VAL A 26 9.04 -6.01 -5.68
C VAL A 26 9.33 -6.35 -7.15
N PHE A 27 9.43 -5.34 -8.02
CA PHE A 27 9.52 -5.50 -9.47
C PHE A 27 10.74 -4.79 -10.08
N ASP A 28 11.41 -5.43 -11.03
CA ASP A 28 12.58 -4.86 -11.72
C ASP A 28 12.22 -4.02 -12.95
N SER A 29 11.20 -4.42 -13.73
CA SER A 29 10.82 -3.71 -14.96
C SER A 29 10.16 -2.37 -14.65
N PRO A 30 10.64 -1.23 -15.20
CA PRO A 30 9.99 0.06 -15.07
C PRO A 30 8.56 0.08 -15.65
N GLU A 31 8.28 -0.69 -16.72
CA GLU A 31 6.93 -0.81 -17.26
C GLU A 31 5.99 -1.46 -16.24
N THR A 32 6.41 -2.58 -15.64
CA THR A 32 5.64 -3.27 -14.59
C THR A 32 5.46 -2.38 -13.37
N GLN A 33 6.49 -1.65 -12.95
CA GLN A 33 6.42 -0.72 -11.82
C GLN A 33 5.34 0.36 -12.04
N ASN A 34 5.33 0.98 -13.22
CA ASN A 34 4.33 1.99 -13.57
C ASN A 34 2.91 1.40 -13.67
N LEU A 35 2.81 0.19 -14.22
CA LEU A 35 1.54 -0.53 -14.33
C LEU A 35 0.94 -0.80 -12.94
N VAL A 36 1.66 -1.44 -12.02
CA VAL A 36 1.13 -1.77 -10.70
C VAL A 36 0.90 -0.53 -9.84
N LYS A 37 1.70 0.52 -10.03
CA LYS A 37 1.44 1.82 -9.37
C LYS A 37 0.06 2.34 -9.74
N THR A 38 -0.30 2.26 -11.02
CA THR A 38 -1.55 2.83 -11.54
C THR A 38 -2.74 1.90 -11.28
N GLU A 39 -2.61 0.62 -11.65
CA GLU A 39 -3.71 -0.35 -11.70
C GLU A 39 -3.94 -1.12 -10.41
N ILE A 40 -3.01 -1.03 -9.45
CA ILE A 40 -3.16 -1.62 -8.11
C ILE A 40 -3.27 -0.52 -7.08
N LEU A 41 -2.17 0.18 -6.75
CA LEU A 41 -2.16 1.16 -5.64
C LEU A 41 -2.91 2.47 -5.98
N GLY A 42 -3.07 2.78 -7.27
CA GLY A 42 -3.84 3.93 -7.76
C GLY A 42 -5.31 3.61 -8.07
N HIS A 43 -5.70 2.34 -8.02
CA HIS A 43 -7.03 1.90 -8.41
C HIS A 43 -8.01 1.93 -7.22
N PRO A 44 -9.33 2.18 -7.42
CA PRO A 44 -10.32 2.21 -6.33
C PRO A 44 -10.36 0.96 -5.43
N ASP A 45 -10.10 -0.23 -5.99
CA ASP A 45 -9.97 -1.49 -5.23
C ASP A 45 -8.95 -1.37 -4.07
N TRP A 46 -7.89 -0.56 -4.20
CA TRP A 46 -6.94 -0.33 -3.11
C TRP A 46 -7.62 0.30 -1.90
N LEU A 47 -8.47 1.30 -2.12
CA LEU A 47 -9.23 1.97 -1.06
C LEU A 47 -10.25 1.03 -0.42
N GLU A 48 -10.88 0.15 -1.21
CA GLU A 48 -11.82 -0.85 -0.67
C GLU A 48 -11.10 -1.93 0.13
N LEU A 49 -9.90 -2.33 -0.28
CA LEU A 49 -9.05 -3.26 0.45
C LEU A 49 -8.57 -2.65 1.77
N ASP A 50 -8.07 -1.42 1.75
CA ASP A 50 -7.60 -0.69 2.93
C ASP A 50 -8.72 -0.48 3.96
N ARG A 51 -9.94 -0.20 3.48
CA ARG A 51 -11.15 -0.12 4.31
C ARG A 51 -11.65 -1.46 4.83
N GLY A 52 -11.10 -2.57 4.35
CA GLY A 52 -11.53 -3.93 4.71
C GLY A 52 -12.86 -4.36 4.08
N THR A 53 -13.37 -3.63 3.08
CA THR A 53 -14.62 -3.95 2.38
C THR A 53 -14.42 -4.86 1.17
N LEU A 54 -13.19 -4.93 0.64
CA LEU A 54 -12.78 -5.89 -0.38
C LEU A 54 -11.89 -6.98 0.25
N PRO A 55 -12.25 -8.27 0.16
CA PRO A 55 -11.39 -9.34 0.66
C PRO A 55 -10.04 -9.37 -0.06
N PHE A 56 -8.96 -9.62 0.68
CA PHE A 56 -7.60 -9.66 0.14
C PHE A 56 -7.46 -10.58 -1.09
N ARG A 57 -8.06 -11.77 -1.03
CA ARG A 57 -8.01 -12.74 -2.13
C ARG A 57 -8.68 -12.21 -3.40
N ASP A 58 -9.76 -11.45 -3.25
CA ASP A 58 -10.48 -10.85 -4.38
C ASP A 58 -9.69 -9.68 -4.96
N ALA A 59 -9.03 -8.87 -4.11
CA ALA A 59 -8.12 -7.82 -4.56
C ALA A 59 -6.95 -8.37 -5.38
N VAL A 60 -6.38 -9.52 -4.98
CA VAL A 60 -5.33 -10.21 -5.74
C VAL A 60 -5.83 -10.66 -7.11
N VAL A 61 -6.98 -11.33 -7.16
CA VAL A 61 -7.55 -11.83 -8.43
C VAL A 61 -7.91 -10.69 -9.37
N ARG A 62 -8.63 -9.68 -8.88
CA ARG A 62 -9.00 -8.50 -9.70
C ARG A 62 -7.77 -7.75 -10.18
N GLY A 63 -6.75 -7.60 -9.32
CA GLY A 63 -5.49 -6.98 -9.67
C GLY A 63 -4.74 -7.75 -10.76
N ALA A 64 -4.70 -9.08 -10.67
CA ALA A 64 -4.07 -9.94 -11.66
C ALA A 64 -4.79 -9.88 -13.00
N GLU A 65 -6.13 -9.92 -13.01
CA GLU A 65 -6.94 -9.79 -14.21
C GLU A 65 -6.72 -8.43 -14.91
N ARG A 66 -6.68 -7.34 -14.14
CA ARG A 66 -6.52 -5.98 -14.66
C ARG A 66 -5.12 -5.70 -15.21
N THR A 67 -4.09 -6.24 -14.57
CA THR A 67 -2.69 -6.01 -14.97
C THR A 67 -2.15 -7.05 -15.96
N GLY A 68 -2.79 -8.22 -16.05
CA GLY A 68 -2.25 -9.37 -16.77
C GLY A 68 -1.05 -10.04 -16.07
N LEU A 69 -0.72 -9.64 -14.84
CA LEU A 69 0.37 -10.24 -14.07
C LEU A 69 -0.10 -11.51 -13.33
N PRO A 70 0.81 -12.44 -13.00
CA PRO A 70 0.50 -13.58 -12.16
C PRO A 70 -0.11 -13.17 -10.81
N ASN A 71 -1.07 -13.93 -10.31
CA ASN A 71 -1.65 -13.72 -8.97
C ASN A 71 -0.57 -13.65 -7.87
N ALA A 72 0.48 -14.48 -7.97
CA ALA A 72 1.58 -14.49 -7.01
C ALA A 72 2.34 -13.16 -6.94
N ASP A 73 2.44 -12.43 -8.05
CA ASP A 73 3.13 -11.14 -8.11
C ASP A 73 2.29 -10.04 -7.45
N ILE A 74 0.97 -10.05 -7.68
CA ILE A 74 0.04 -9.12 -7.03
C ILE A 74 -0.04 -9.42 -5.53
N GLU A 75 -0.14 -10.69 -5.16
CA GLU A 75 -0.12 -11.13 -3.77
C GLU A 75 1.17 -10.72 -3.06
N ARG A 76 2.33 -10.86 -3.72
CA ARG A 76 3.61 -10.39 -3.19
C ARG A 76 3.60 -8.88 -2.96
N LEU A 77 3.16 -8.09 -3.95
CA LEU A 77 3.07 -6.64 -3.81
C LEU A 77 2.21 -6.22 -2.61
N LEU A 78 0.99 -6.76 -2.50
CA LEU A 78 0.06 -6.39 -1.44
C LEU A 78 0.54 -6.84 -0.05
N ASN A 79 1.20 -8.00 0.05
CA ASN A 79 1.80 -8.46 1.30
C ASN A 79 3.05 -7.64 1.72
N GLU A 80 3.76 -7.02 0.79
CA GLU A 80 4.89 -6.14 1.09
C GLU A 80 4.44 -4.77 1.60
N VAL A 81 3.21 -4.33 1.34
CA VAL A 81 2.69 -3.05 1.85
C VAL A 81 2.84 -2.94 3.37
N PRO A 82 2.25 -3.81 4.21
CA PRO A 82 2.37 -3.69 5.67
C PRO A 82 3.82 -3.81 6.16
N ARG A 83 4.69 -4.54 5.44
CA ARG A 83 6.11 -4.69 5.78
C ARG A 83 6.92 -3.43 5.51
N SER A 84 6.50 -2.63 4.54
CA SER A 84 7.16 -1.37 4.18
C SER A 84 6.85 -0.21 5.13
N LEU A 85 5.84 -0.35 5.99
CA LEU A 85 5.42 0.68 6.93
C LEU A 85 6.39 0.75 8.12
N THR A 86 7.40 1.61 8.00
CA THR A 86 8.37 1.86 9.08
C THR A 86 8.01 3.12 9.86
N PRO A 87 8.18 3.13 11.20
CA PRO A 87 7.97 4.32 12.03
C PRO A 87 8.62 5.60 11.52
N ILE A 88 7.94 6.74 11.69
CA ILE A 88 8.53 8.07 11.66
C ILE A 88 8.82 8.45 13.11
N HIS A 89 10.09 8.39 13.50
CA HIS A 89 10.50 8.54 14.90
C HIS A 89 10.10 9.90 15.48
N GLU A 90 10.21 10.96 14.69
CA GLU A 90 9.82 12.31 15.08
C GLU A 90 8.33 12.43 15.43
N THR A 91 7.48 11.57 14.89
CA THR A 91 6.04 11.56 15.21
C THR A 91 5.70 10.63 16.37
N ILE A 92 6.42 9.51 16.52
CA ILE A 92 6.19 8.59 17.65
C ILE A 92 6.70 9.17 18.98
N ASP A 93 7.70 10.06 18.94
CA ASP A 93 8.30 10.67 20.13
C ASP A 93 7.57 11.95 20.61
N LEU A 94 6.44 12.34 20.00
CA LEU A 94 5.57 13.47 20.38
C LEU A 94 4.72 13.17 21.63
#